data_AF-A0A379E473-F1
#
_entry.id   AF-A0A379E473-F1
#
_cell.length_a   1.000
_cell.length_b   1.000
_cell.length_c   1.000
_cell.angle_alpha   90.00
_cell.angle_beta   90.00
_cell.angle_gamma   90.00
#
_symmetry.space_group_name_H-M   'P 1'
#
loop_
_entity.id
_entity.type
_entity.pdbx_description
1 polymer ?
#
loop_
_entity_poly.entity_id
_entity_poly.type
_entity_poly.pdbx_seq_one_letter_code
_entity_poly.pdbx_strand_id
1 'polypeptide(L)'
;MFIEGLYAKETPISSITYINGSAIVPPIEMRTNGISFGVLNVGHFRTKDQKDVLLYLHSDETNVTHIKTSNNEGVFINFKDPAKSAGFSNKLKGSYLHQPTPSN
;
A
#
# COMPACT_ATOMS: atom_id res chain seq x y z
N MET A 1 -3.68 5.78 8.98
CA MET A 1 -2.98 4.48 8.88
C MET A 1 -1.50 4.77 8.97
N PHE A 2 -0.81 4.16 9.92
CA PHE A 2 0.63 4.33 10.07
C PHE A 2 1.34 3.03 9.68
N ILE A 3 2.39 3.14 8.86
CA ILE A 3 3.29 2.04 8.53
C ILE A 3 4.65 2.38 9.13
N GLU A 4 5.19 1.47 9.93
CA GLU A 4 6.48 1.62 10.60
C GLU A 4 7.66 1.14 9.72
N GLY A 5 8.86 1.62 10.02
CA GLY A 5 10.11 1.15 9.39
C GLY A 5 10.92 2.25 8.69
N LEU A 6 11.87 1.85 7.83
CA LEU A 6 12.80 2.76 7.16
C LEU A 6 12.10 3.79 6.24
N TYR A 7 10.87 3.47 5.81
CA TYR A 7 10.00 4.36 5.04
C TYR A 7 8.72 4.63 5.84
N ALA A 8 8.84 4.89 7.14
CA ALA A 8 7.69 5.11 8.00
C ALA A 8 6.82 6.24 7.46
N LYS A 9 5.52 6.00 7.40
CA LYS A 9 4.57 6.95 6.80
C LYS A 9 3.22 6.86 7.47
N GLU A 10 2.66 8.03 7.72
CA GLU A 10 1.25 8.17 8.04
C GLU A 10 0.45 8.54 6.78
N THR A 11 -0.51 7.69 6.45
CA THR A 11 -1.54 7.94 5.43
C THR A 11 -2.87 8.15 6.14
N PRO A 12 -3.43 9.38 6.18
CA PRO A 12 -4.73 9.63 6.79
C PRO A 12 -5.82 8.76 6.17
N ILE A 13 -6.64 8.09 6.98
CA ILE A 13 -7.73 7.22 6.48
C ILE A 13 -8.69 8.02 5.60
N SER A 14 -8.95 9.29 5.97
CA SER A 14 -9.81 10.21 5.21
C SER A 14 -9.26 10.57 3.82
N SER A 15 -7.97 10.40 3.58
CA SER A 15 -7.38 10.63 2.26
C SER A 15 -7.51 9.42 1.32
N ILE A 16 -7.87 8.25 1.83
CA ILE A 16 -7.97 7.02 1.03
C ILE A 16 -9.23 7.09 0.17
N THR A 17 -9.07 6.89 -1.13
CA THR A 17 -10.17 6.92 -2.12
C THR A 17 -10.47 5.55 -2.71
N TYR A 18 -9.55 4.60 -2.56
CA TYR A 18 -9.68 3.25 -3.12
C TYR A 18 -8.89 2.23 -2.31
N ILE A 19 -9.47 1.03 -2.13
CA ILE A 19 -8.83 -0.12 -1.48
C ILE A 19 -9.15 -1.39 -2.27
N ASN A 20 -8.12 -2.11 -2.72
CA ASN A 20 -8.22 -3.44 -3.33
C ASN A 20 -7.30 -4.44 -2.61
N GLY A 21 -7.88 -5.52 -2.06
CA GLY A 21 -7.16 -6.53 -1.28
C GLY A 21 -6.56 -7.68 -2.10
N SER A 22 -6.77 -7.69 -3.42
CA SER A 22 -6.22 -8.70 -4.34
C SER A 22 -5.57 -8.00 -5.52
N ALA A 23 -4.69 -7.05 -5.21
CA ALA A 23 -4.01 -6.25 -6.21
C ALA A 23 -2.85 -7.02 -6.83
N ILE A 24 -2.64 -6.80 -8.12
CA ILE A 24 -1.41 -7.20 -8.81
C ILE A 24 -0.46 -6.00 -8.73
N VAL A 25 0.78 -6.24 -8.30
CA VAL A 25 1.81 -5.20 -8.28
C VAL A 25 2.14 -4.81 -9.73
N PRO A 26 2.09 -3.52 -10.09
CA PRO A 26 2.43 -3.10 -11.44
C PRO A 26 3.89 -3.44 -11.75
N PRO A 27 4.22 -3.76 -13.02
CA PRO A 27 5.60 -3.98 -13.41
C PRO A 27 6.49 -2.78 -13.05
N ILE A 28 7.53 -3.04 -12.26
CA ILE A 28 8.48 -2.02 -11.83
C ILE A 28 9.54 -1.81 -12.89
N GLU A 29 9.83 -0.55 -13.21
CA GLU A 29 10.92 -0.16 -14.10
C GLU A 29 12.20 0.06 -13.32
N MET A 30 12.14 0.91 -12.29
CA MET A 30 13.32 1.28 -11.51
C MET A 30 13.00 1.64 -10.07
N ARG A 31 14.01 1.49 -9.21
CA ARG A 31 14.04 2.05 -7.85
C ARG A 31 14.34 3.54 -7.95
N THR A 32 13.54 4.38 -7.31
CA THR A 32 13.80 5.83 -7.22
C THR A 32 14.34 6.19 -5.85
N ASN A 33 13.79 5.60 -4.79
CA ASN A 33 14.31 5.66 -3.42
C ASN A 33 13.73 4.49 -2.61
N GLY A 34 14.18 3.28 -2.92
CA GLY A 34 13.65 2.04 -2.34
C GLY A 34 14.71 0.96 -2.15
N ILE A 35 14.48 0.08 -1.20
CA ILE A 35 15.26 -1.14 -0.98
C ILE A 35 14.59 -2.29 -1.73
N SER A 36 15.37 -3.06 -2.48
CA SER A 36 14.94 -4.30 -3.13
C SER A 36 15.96 -5.39 -2.86
N PHE A 37 15.53 -6.46 -2.18
CA PHE A 37 16.36 -7.62 -1.85
C PHE A 37 15.50 -8.90 -1.80
N GLY A 38 15.64 -9.76 -2.80
CA GLY A 38 14.77 -10.92 -2.95
C GLY A 38 13.30 -10.50 -3.10
N VAL A 39 12.44 -10.97 -2.20
CA VAL A 39 11.01 -10.60 -2.16
C VAL A 39 10.74 -9.27 -1.45
N LEU A 40 11.72 -8.73 -0.71
CA LEU A 40 11.56 -7.48 0.03
C LEU A 40 11.67 -6.31 -0.94
N ASN A 41 10.59 -5.54 -1.09
CA ASN A 41 10.56 -4.30 -1.87
C ASN A 41 9.88 -3.19 -1.06
N VAL A 42 10.67 -2.28 -0.49
CA VAL A 42 10.17 -1.24 0.42
C VAL A 42 10.71 0.14 0.02
N GLY A 43 9.82 1.12 -0.14
CA GLY A 43 10.16 2.50 -0.50
C GLY A 43 9.57 2.92 -1.84
N HIS A 44 10.17 3.93 -2.47
CA HIS A 44 9.67 4.53 -3.71
C HIS A 44 10.23 3.85 -4.96
N PHE A 45 9.32 3.57 -5.89
CA PHE A 45 9.61 2.92 -7.16
C PHE A 45 8.87 3.61 -8.29
N ARG A 46 9.43 3.51 -9.50
CA ARG A 46 8.80 3.91 -10.75
C ARG A 46 8.32 2.66 -11.49
N THR A 47 7.06 2.65 -11.90
CA THR A 47 6.47 1.59 -12.74
C THR A 47 6.83 1.79 -14.21
N LYS A 48 6.67 0.72 -15.02
CA LYS A 48 6.88 0.79 -16.48
C LYS A 48 5.96 1.77 -17.21
N ASP A 49 4.79 2.08 -16.65
CA ASP A 49 3.88 3.11 -17.16
C ASP A 49 4.17 4.52 -16.59
N GLN A 50 5.40 4.73 -16.10
CA GLN A 50 5.93 6.00 -15.60
C GLN A 50 5.20 6.58 -14.36
N LYS A 51 4.58 5.73 -13.54
CA LYS A 51 3.92 6.15 -12.30
C LYS A 51 4.82 5.91 -11.09
N ASP A 52 4.85 6.88 -10.18
CA ASP A 52 5.49 6.72 -8.89
C ASP A 52 4.56 5.97 -7.93
N VAL A 53 5.09 4.92 -7.31
CA VAL A 53 4.38 4.09 -6.34
C VAL A 53 5.24 3.88 -5.10
N LEU A 54 4.56 3.64 -3.98
CA LEU A 54 5.18 3.30 -2.71
C LEU A 54 4.92 1.82 -2.44
N LEU A 55 5.99 1.04 -2.31
CA LEU A 55 5.90 -0.39 -2.01
C LEU A 55 6.25 -0.62 -0.54
N TYR A 56 5.50 -1.50 0.11
CA TYR A 56 5.79 -2.12 1.40
C TYR A 56 5.57 -3.62 1.25
N LEU A 57 6.39 -4.26 0.41
CA LEU A 57 6.31 -5.70 0.15
C LEU A 57 7.37 -6.42 0.98
N HIS A 58 6.92 -7.29 1.88
CA HIS A 58 7.73 -8.12 2.78
C HIS A 58 7.62 -9.62 2.48
N SER A 59 6.75 -10.01 1.56
CA SER A 59 6.61 -11.37 1.03
C SER A 59 6.56 -11.33 -0.50
N ASP A 60 6.40 -12.50 -1.12
CA ASP A 60 6.01 -12.60 -2.53
C ASP A 60 4.78 -11.75 -2.85
N GLU A 61 4.52 -11.49 -4.13
CA GLU A 61 3.45 -10.59 -4.59
C GLU A 61 2.02 -11.17 -4.43
N THR A 62 1.83 -12.03 -3.44
CA THR A 62 0.52 -12.55 -3.04
C THR A 62 -0.12 -11.69 -1.96
N ASN A 63 -1.46 -11.71 -1.89
CA ASN A 63 -2.25 -11.02 -0.86
C ASN A 63 -1.93 -9.52 -0.72
N VAL A 64 -1.58 -8.88 -1.83
CA VAL A 64 -1.20 -7.46 -1.84
C VAL A 64 -2.45 -6.59 -1.77
N THR A 65 -2.42 -5.66 -0.82
CA THR A 65 -3.41 -4.59 -0.73
C THR A 65 -2.90 -3.35 -1.46
N HIS A 66 -3.66 -2.87 -2.43
CA HIS A 66 -3.43 -1.59 -3.09
C HIS A 66 -4.39 -0.54 -2.52
N ILE A 67 -3.81 0.58 -2.12
CA ILE A 67 -4.50 1.77 -1.64
C ILE A 67 -4.19 2.90 -2.61
N LYS A 68 -5.23 3.67 -2.99
CA LYS A 68 -5.02 5.00 -3.59
C LYS A 68 -5.54 6.07 -2.66
N THR A 69 -4.84 7.19 -2.67
CA THR A 69 -5.19 8.38 -1.91
C THR A 69 -5.71 9.49 -2.83
N SER A 70 -6.26 10.55 -2.25
CA SER A 70 -6.79 11.73 -2.95
C SER A 70 -5.72 12.53 -3.70
N ASN A 71 -4.45 12.44 -3.29
CA ASN A 71 -3.31 12.99 -4.02
C ASN A 71 -2.75 12.04 -5.10
N ASN A 72 -3.51 11.00 -5.46
CA ASN A 72 -3.18 10.02 -6.51
C ASN A 72 -1.93 9.17 -6.25
N GLU A 73 -1.47 9.09 -5.00
CA GLU A 73 -0.40 8.17 -4.60
C GLU A 73 -0.93 6.74 -4.55
N GLY A 74 -0.21 5.82 -5.19
CA GLY A 74 -0.47 4.38 -5.12
C GLY A 74 0.44 3.70 -4.10
N VAL A 75 -0.16 3.04 -3.11
CA VAL A 75 0.58 2.30 -2.07
C VAL A 75 0.22 0.82 -2.15
N PHE A 76 1.23 -0.05 -2.28
CA PHE A 76 1.07 -1.51 -2.33
C PHE A 76 1.71 -2.13 -1.09
N ILE A 77 0.95 -2.94 -0.37
CA ILE A 77 1.32 -3.43 0.96
C ILE A 77 1.04 -4.92 1.05
N ASN A 78 2.03 -5.68 1.52
CA ASN A 78 1.84 -6.99 2.14
C ASN A 78 2.75 -7.11 3.36
N PHE A 79 2.56 -8.17 4.13
CA PHE A 79 3.33 -8.48 5.32
C PHE A 79 4.02 -9.82 5.16
N LYS A 80 5.11 -10.00 5.88
CA LYS A 80 5.81 -11.29 5.98
C LYS A 80 4.88 -12.43 6.42
N ASP A 81 3.84 -12.11 7.19
CA ASP A 81 2.79 -13.03 7.62
C ASP A 81 1.62 -12.99 6.61
N PRO A 82 1.38 -14.07 5.84
CA PRO A 82 0.32 -14.12 4.83
C PRO A 82 -1.09 -13.94 5.41
N ALA A 83 -1.34 -14.41 6.64
CA ALA A 83 -2.65 -14.25 7.27
C ALA A 83 -2.93 -12.78 7.61
N LYS A 84 -1.89 -12.02 8.01
CA LYS A 84 -2.00 -10.57 8.18
C LYS A 84 -2.28 -9.87 6.85
N SER A 85 -1.58 -10.24 5.78
CA SER A 85 -1.81 -9.70 4.43
C SER A 85 -3.25 -9.91 3.97
N ALA A 86 -3.77 -11.14 4.11
CA ALA A 86 -5.13 -11.49 3.73
C ALA A 86 -6.19 -10.70 4.52
N GLY A 87 -6.00 -10.52 5.83
CA GLY A 87 -6.96 -9.80 6.68
C GLY A 87 -6.86 -8.26 6.60
N PHE A 88 -5.74 -7.72 6.11
CA PHE A 88 -5.43 -6.30 6.20
C PHE A 88 -6.41 -5.42 5.44
N SER A 89 -6.71 -5.75 4.18
CA SER A 89 -7.62 -4.96 3.34
C SER A 89 -9.03 -4.85 3.95
N ASN A 90 -9.54 -5.93 4.52
CA ASN A 90 -10.86 -5.95 5.18
C ASN A 90 -10.85 -5.12 6.46
N LYS A 91 -9.80 -5.23 7.27
CA LYS A 91 -9.63 -4.39 8.47
C LYS A 91 -9.59 -2.90 8.10
N LEU A 92 -8.85 -2.55 7.04
CA LEU A 92 -8.74 -1.18 6.57
C LEU A 92 -10.08 -0.64 6.04
N LYS A 93 -10.81 -1.44 5.25
CA LYS A 93 -12.17 -1.11 4.80
C LYS A 93 -13.13 -0.92 5.98
N GLY A 94 -13.02 -1.76 7.02
CA GLY A 94 -13.77 -1.57 8.26
C GLY A 94 -13.53 -0.19 8.87
N SER A 95 -12.27 0.21 9.02
CA SER A 95 -11.91 1.55 9.54
C SER A 95 -12.34 2.69 8.63
N TYR A 96 -12.35 2.48 7.30
CA TYR A 96 -12.85 3.45 6.32
C TYR A 96 -14.37 3.67 6.43
N LEU A 97 -15.16 2.59 6.57
CA LEU A 97 -16.62 2.66 6.64
C LEU A 97 -17.16 3.25 7.95
N HIS A 98 -16.37 3.22 9.03
CA HIS A 98 -16.76 3.75 10.34
C HIS A 98 -16.29 5.20 10.58
N GLN A 99 -15.85 5.92 9.54
CA GLN A 99 -15.63 7.36 9.68
C GLN A 99 -16.98 8.05 9.88
N PRO A 100 -17.18 8.85 10.95
CA PRO A 100 -18.38 9.66 11.05
C PRO A 100 -18.44 10.56 9.82
N THR A 101 -19.56 10.51 9.11
CA THR A 101 -19.84 11.47 8.04
C THR A 101 -19.67 12.88 8.61
N PRO A 102 -18.99 13.80 7.90
CA PRO A 102 -18.92 15.18 8.34
C PRO A 102 -20.35 15.68 8.51
N SER A 103 -20.70 16.13 9.71
CA SER A 103 -21.94 16.85 9.96
C SER A 103 -21.88 18.15 9.15
N ASN A 104 -22.75 18.27 8.14
CA ASN A 104 -23.01 19.52 7.42
C ASN A 104 -23.55 20.60 8.34
#